data_AF-A0A3R6WXQ9-F1
#
_entry.id   AF-A0A3R6WXQ9-F1
#
_cell.length_a   1.000
_cell.length_b   1.000
_cell.length_c   1.000
_cell.angle_alpha   90.00
_cell.angle_beta   90.00
_cell.angle_gamma   90.00
#
_symmetry.space_group_name_H-M   'P 1'
#
loop_
_entity.id
_entity.type
_entity.pdbx_description
1 polymer ?
#
loop_
_entity_poly.entity_id
_entity_poly.type
_entity_poly.pdbx_seq_one_letter_code
_entity_poly.pdbx_strand_id
1 'polypeptide(L)'
;MNLKNLEYIEKNNPVTKEEIDFVENHINGELPKVYKEFLRYANGMVMNLCVLYDTKSIIENYEYNEFAEYAPGYISIGNDNGDRELIIKAEKGAVLCGFLDAAEIGSSEPEEWFNFKSWVENGCEMDDEEDDTGYGNVYITKLPDEKLKFLAETKKIFALSISTGVLYKQINTLPCVIVQQITESKADILMQKTSYPKCYKFGK
;
A
#
# COMPACT_ATOMS: atom_id res chain seq x y z
N MET A 1 -12.69 -17.09 13.51
CA MET A 1 -11.59 -16.21 13.06
C MET A 1 -10.79 -15.74 14.27
N ASN A 2 -9.46 -15.67 14.21
CA ASN A 2 -8.57 -15.16 15.27
C ASN A 2 -8.12 -13.72 14.98
N LEU A 3 -8.69 -12.75 15.69
CA LEU A 3 -8.58 -11.32 15.35
C LEU A 3 -7.69 -10.53 16.32
N LYS A 4 -6.77 -11.21 17.01
CA LYS A 4 -5.91 -10.59 18.03
C LYS A 4 -4.86 -9.63 17.46
N ASN A 5 -4.55 -9.77 16.17
CA ASN A 5 -3.50 -9.01 15.50
C ASN A 5 -4.04 -7.77 14.78
N LEU A 6 -5.36 -7.51 14.83
CA LEU A 6 -5.94 -6.35 14.16
C LEU A 6 -5.69 -5.07 14.98
N GLU A 7 -5.01 -4.12 14.36
CA GLU A 7 -4.96 -2.74 14.82
C GLU A 7 -6.06 -1.93 14.11
N TYR A 8 -6.88 -1.22 14.88
CA TYR A 8 -8.01 -0.46 14.35
C TYR A 8 -8.08 0.94 14.96
N ILE A 9 -8.57 1.87 14.16
CA ILE A 9 -8.90 3.24 14.55
C ILE A 9 -10.31 3.26 15.12
N GLU A 10 -11.26 2.65 14.41
CA GLU A 10 -12.65 2.54 14.80
C GLU A 10 -13.15 1.11 14.61
N LYS A 11 -13.93 0.63 15.58
CA LYS A 11 -14.55 -0.69 15.55
C LYS A 11 -16.00 -0.57 15.97
N ASN A 12 -16.90 -0.97 15.09
CA ASN A 12 -18.33 -0.97 15.36
C ASN A 12 -18.74 -2.15 16.26
N ASN A 13 -19.96 -2.05 16.78
CA ASN A 13 -20.62 -3.14 17.50
C ASN A 13 -20.84 -4.34 16.57
N PRO A 14 -20.91 -5.57 17.11
CA PRO A 14 -21.30 -6.75 16.34
C PRO A 14 -22.62 -6.58 15.58
N VAL A 15 -22.68 -7.16 14.39
CA VAL A 15 -23.89 -7.19 13.56
C VAL A 15 -24.98 -8.05 14.21
N THR A 16 -26.23 -7.61 14.04
CA THR A 16 -27.42 -8.38 14.37
C THR A 16 -27.81 -9.33 13.24
N LYS A 17 -28.73 -10.25 13.52
CA LYS A 17 -29.24 -11.14 12.47
C LYS A 17 -30.09 -10.35 11.46
N GLU A 18 -30.88 -9.40 11.96
CA GLU A 18 -31.78 -8.57 11.18
C GLU A 18 -31.03 -7.70 10.17
N GLU A 19 -29.86 -7.16 10.55
CA GLU A 19 -28.98 -6.41 9.64
C GLU A 19 -28.41 -7.30 8.53
N ILE A 20 -28.03 -8.54 8.83
CA ILE A 20 -27.58 -9.52 7.83
C ILE A 20 -28.72 -9.89 6.88
N ASP A 21 -29.88 -10.21 7.42
CA ASP A 21 -31.06 -10.56 6.61
C ASP A 21 -31.47 -9.37 5.71
N PHE A 22 -31.32 -8.12 6.19
CA PHE A 22 -31.60 -6.92 5.42
C PHE A 22 -30.66 -6.74 4.23
N VAL A 23 -29.34 -6.82 4.44
CA VAL A 23 -28.37 -6.67 3.35
C VAL A 23 -28.47 -7.78 2.32
N GLU A 24 -28.64 -9.04 2.73
CA GLU A 24 -28.78 -10.18 1.82
C GLU A 24 -30.02 -10.06 0.92
N ASN A 25 -31.14 -9.58 1.48
CA ASN A 25 -32.34 -9.29 0.70
C ASN A 25 -32.14 -8.10 -0.26
N HIS A 26 -31.36 -7.08 0.14
CA HIS A 26 -31.13 -5.88 -0.68
C HIS A 26 -30.24 -6.16 -1.88
N ILE A 27 -29.14 -6.88 -1.69
CA ILE A 27 -28.21 -7.24 -2.76
C ILE A 27 -28.73 -8.43 -3.60
N ASN A 28 -29.83 -9.07 -3.19
CA ASN A 28 -30.36 -10.30 -3.79
C ASN A 28 -29.29 -11.41 -3.90
N GLY A 29 -28.53 -11.59 -2.83
CA GLY A 29 -27.37 -12.49 -2.75
C GLY A 29 -27.10 -12.95 -1.32
N GLU A 30 -26.10 -13.80 -1.11
CA GLU A 30 -25.73 -14.27 0.24
C GLU A 30 -24.37 -13.71 0.62
N LEU A 31 -24.27 -13.12 1.82
CA LEU A 31 -22.96 -12.70 2.33
C LEU A 31 -22.09 -13.94 2.59
N PRO A 32 -20.80 -13.92 2.21
CA PRO A 32 -19.87 -15.01 2.49
C PRO A 32 -19.86 -15.37 3.97
N LYS A 33 -19.84 -16.67 4.30
CA LYS A 33 -19.80 -17.11 5.70
C LYS A 33 -18.61 -16.49 6.45
N VAL A 34 -17.48 -16.38 5.76
CA VAL A 34 -16.25 -15.80 6.32
C VAL A 34 -16.43 -14.33 6.67
N TYR A 35 -17.15 -13.57 5.85
CA TYR A 35 -17.43 -12.16 6.11
C TYR A 35 -18.49 -11.99 7.21
N LYS A 36 -19.52 -12.85 7.24
CA LYS A 36 -20.48 -12.91 8.36
C LYS A 36 -19.80 -13.23 9.70
N GLU A 37 -18.73 -14.03 9.72
CA GLU A 37 -17.93 -14.24 10.93
C GLU A 37 -17.22 -12.96 11.39
N PHE A 38 -16.67 -12.18 10.45
CA PHE A 38 -16.10 -10.86 10.75
C PHE A 38 -17.15 -9.86 11.23
N LEU A 39 -18.31 -9.76 10.56
CA LEU A 39 -19.38 -8.82 10.96
C LEU A 39 -19.93 -9.10 12.36
N ARG A 40 -19.96 -10.36 12.80
CA ARG A 40 -20.31 -10.74 14.19
C ARG A 40 -19.24 -10.34 15.21
N TYR A 41 -18.02 -10.08 14.77
CA TYR A 41 -17.00 -9.48 15.60
C TYR A 41 -17.08 -7.94 15.58
N ALA A 42 -17.25 -7.35 14.40
CA ALA A 42 -17.42 -5.92 14.19
C ALA A 42 -18.24 -5.68 12.93
N ASN A 43 -19.41 -5.02 13.04
CA ASN A 43 -20.18 -4.58 11.89
C ASN A 43 -19.51 -3.35 11.27
N GLY A 44 -18.36 -3.55 10.63
CA GLY A 44 -17.48 -2.50 10.12
C GLY A 44 -16.30 -2.17 11.02
N MET A 45 -15.17 -1.86 10.39
CA MET A 45 -13.92 -1.50 11.05
C MET A 45 -13.08 -0.59 10.17
N VAL A 46 -12.57 0.49 10.75
CA VAL A 46 -11.62 1.41 10.11
C VAL A 46 -10.23 1.08 10.63
N MET A 47 -9.31 0.76 9.74
CA MET A 47 -7.90 0.52 10.02
C MET A 47 -7.05 1.60 9.32
N ASN A 48 -5.74 1.57 9.51
CA ASN A 48 -4.86 2.62 8.97
C ASN A 48 -4.87 2.67 7.42
N LEU A 49 -4.76 1.50 6.79
CA LEU A 49 -4.57 1.37 5.33
C LEU A 49 -5.77 0.75 4.61
N CYS A 50 -6.83 0.40 5.34
CA CYS A 50 -8.04 -0.15 4.74
C CYS A 50 -9.25 0.02 5.66
N VAL A 51 -10.42 -0.10 5.05
CA VAL A 51 -11.71 -0.15 5.74
C VAL A 51 -12.38 -1.46 5.40
N LEU A 52 -12.93 -2.14 6.41
CA LEU A 52 -13.85 -3.26 6.20
C LEU A 52 -15.26 -2.76 6.45
N TYR A 53 -16.14 -2.96 5.47
CA TYR A 53 -17.47 -2.35 5.43
C TYR A 53 -18.45 -2.96 6.42
N ASP A 54 -19.21 -2.09 7.06
CA ASP A 54 -20.42 -2.49 7.75
C ASP A 54 -21.53 -2.86 6.76
N THR A 55 -22.61 -3.45 7.26
CA THR A 55 -23.76 -3.84 6.42
C THR A 55 -24.36 -2.67 5.64
N LYS A 56 -24.28 -1.44 6.16
CA LYS A 56 -24.82 -0.25 5.49
C LYS A 56 -23.91 0.18 4.35
N SER A 57 -22.60 0.24 4.56
CA SER A 57 -21.60 0.56 3.55
C SER A 57 -21.58 -0.47 2.42
N ILE A 58 -21.83 -1.75 2.70
CA ILE A 58 -22.01 -2.77 1.63
C ILE A 58 -23.16 -2.37 0.71
N ILE A 59 -24.31 -1.95 1.26
CA ILE A 59 -25.48 -1.54 0.47
C ILE A 59 -25.18 -0.27 -0.32
N GLU A 60 -24.65 0.76 0.36
CA GLU A 60 -24.31 2.04 -0.28
C GLU A 60 -23.33 1.83 -1.45
N ASN A 61 -22.32 0.99 -1.28
CA ASN A 61 -21.36 0.67 -2.32
C ASN A 61 -21.97 -0.18 -3.45
N TYR A 62 -22.81 -1.17 -3.10
CA TYR A 62 -23.51 -2.00 -4.07
C TYR A 62 -24.37 -1.16 -5.02
N GLU A 63 -25.03 -0.13 -4.50
CA GLU A 63 -25.83 0.82 -5.29
C GLU A 63 -24.97 1.82 -6.05
N TYR A 64 -24.00 2.44 -5.39
CA TYR A 64 -23.16 3.49 -5.98
C TYR A 64 -22.34 2.97 -7.18
N ASN A 65 -21.80 1.76 -7.07
CA ASN A 65 -21.01 1.11 -8.12
C ASN A 65 -21.86 0.22 -9.04
N GLU A 66 -23.19 0.29 -8.94
CA GLU A 66 -24.14 -0.41 -9.82
C GLU A 66 -23.83 -1.92 -9.98
N PHE A 67 -23.44 -2.60 -8.88
CA PHE A 67 -23.04 -4.01 -8.91
C PHE A 67 -24.10 -4.92 -9.52
N ALA A 68 -25.39 -4.62 -9.30
CA ALA A 68 -26.48 -5.39 -9.88
C ALA A 68 -26.45 -5.44 -11.42
N GLU A 69 -25.90 -4.41 -12.07
CA GLU A 69 -25.77 -4.34 -13.53
C GLU A 69 -24.41 -4.86 -14.01
N TYR A 70 -23.33 -4.39 -13.40
CA TYR A 70 -21.98 -4.62 -13.91
C TYR A 70 -21.27 -5.83 -13.31
N ALA A 71 -21.60 -6.22 -12.08
CA ALA A 71 -20.92 -7.30 -11.36
C ALA A 71 -21.88 -8.09 -10.41
N PRO A 72 -23.02 -8.63 -10.90
CA PRO A 72 -24.11 -9.15 -10.05
C PRO A 72 -23.75 -10.39 -9.20
N GLY A 73 -22.58 -10.98 -9.41
CA GLY A 73 -22.05 -12.08 -8.61
C GLY A 73 -21.15 -11.65 -7.46
N TYR A 74 -20.93 -10.35 -7.28
CA TYR A 74 -19.93 -9.78 -6.38
C TYR A 74 -20.52 -8.69 -5.48
N ILE A 75 -19.82 -8.42 -4.40
CA ILE A 75 -20.03 -7.27 -3.51
C ILE A 75 -18.68 -6.68 -3.12
N SER A 76 -18.65 -5.38 -2.82
CA SER A 76 -17.55 -4.80 -2.05
C SER A 76 -17.76 -5.02 -0.56
N ILE A 77 -16.68 -5.42 0.13
CA ILE A 77 -16.63 -5.62 1.58
C ILE A 77 -15.62 -4.70 2.26
N GLY A 78 -15.04 -3.75 1.52
CA GLY A 78 -14.04 -2.84 2.06
C GLY A 78 -13.34 -2.03 0.97
N ASN A 79 -12.38 -1.20 1.36
CA ASN A 79 -11.48 -0.51 0.44
C ASN A 79 -10.10 -0.32 1.06
N ASP A 80 -9.13 0.12 0.27
CA ASP A 80 -7.75 0.40 0.69
C ASP A 80 -7.52 1.85 1.16
N ASN A 81 -8.57 2.56 1.60
CA ASN A 81 -8.56 4.02 1.82
C ASN A 81 -8.20 4.87 0.57
N GLY A 82 -8.04 4.24 -0.60
CA GLY A 82 -7.80 4.88 -1.88
C GLY A 82 -9.00 4.74 -2.81
N ASP A 83 -8.72 4.34 -4.05
CA ASP A 83 -9.67 4.19 -5.16
C ASP A 83 -10.04 2.72 -5.46
N ARG A 84 -9.52 1.76 -4.68
CA ARG A 84 -9.80 0.33 -4.89
C ARG A 84 -10.76 -0.24 -3.87
N GLU A 85 -11.72 -1.01 -4.37
CA GLU A 85 -12.69 -1.77 -3.61
C GLU A 85 -12.19 -3.19 -3.35
N LEU A 86 -12.42 -3.72 -2.14
CA LEU A 86 -12.14 -5.10 -1.79
C LEU A 86 -13.35 -5.95 -2.16
N ILE A 87 -13.25 -6.66 -3.28
CA ILE A 87 -14.36 -7.41 -3.87
C ILE A 87 -14.34 -8.88 -3.43
N ILE A 88 -15.52 -9.44 -3.15
CA ILE A 88 -15.74 -10.87 -2.90
C ILE A 88 -17.01 -11.34 -3.59
N LYS A 89 -17.07 -12.63 -3.97
CA LYS A 89 -18.30 -13.22 -4.51
C LYS A 89 -19.43 -13.20 -3.48
N ALA A 90 -20.64 -12.84 -3.92
CA ALA A 90 -21.86 -12.80 -3.13
C ALA A 90 -22.48 -14.20 -2.93
N GLU A 91 -21.66 -15.14 -2.45
CA GLU A 91 -22.09 -16.52 -2.18
C GLU A 91 -21.54 -17.05 -0.86
N LYS A 92 -22.30 -17.92 -0.19
CA LYS A 92 -21.99 -18.48 1.13
C LYS A 92 -20.57 -19.03 1.28
N GLY A 93 -20.09 -19.71 0.23
CA GLY A 93 -18.84 -20.46 0.22
C GLY A 93 -17.62 -19.64 -0.16
N ALA A 94 -17.80 -18.37 -0.57
CA ALA A 94 -16.69 -17.52 -0.97
C ALA A 94 -15.73 -17.28 0.20
N VAL A 95 -14.44 -17.38 -0.12
CA VAL A 95 -13.35 -17.12 0.82
C VAL A 95 -12.23 -16.28 0.23
N LEU A 96 -12.23 -16.10 -1.10
CA LEU A 96 -11.25 -15.32 -1.81
C LEU A 96 -11.81 -13.93 -2.09
N CYS A 97 -11.01 -12.91 -1.82
CA CYS A 97 -11.27 -11.52 -2.16
C CYS A 97 -10.06 -10.92 -2.88
N GLY A 98 -10.24 -9.78 -3.53
CA GLY A 98 -9.17 -9.05 -4.21
C GLY A 98 -9.52 -7.58 -4.33
N PHE A 99 -8.50 -6.73 -4.40
CA PHE A 99 -8.68 -5.29 -4.64
C PHE A 99 -8.86 -5.03 -6.14
N LEU A 100 -9.84 -4.18 -6.48
CA LEU A 100 -10.14 -3.76 -7.85
C LEU A 100 -10.41 -2.25 -7.85
N ASP A 101 -9.85 -1.52 -8.82
CA ASP A 101 -10.19 -0.11 -9.04
C ASP A 101 -11.72 0.02 -9.23
N ALA A 102 -12.35 0.92 -8.48
CA ALA A 102 -13.78 1.15 -8.56
C ALA A 102 -14.25 1.48 -9.99
N ALA A 103 -13.40 2.15 -10.78
CA ALA A 103 -13.68 2.48 -12.18
C ALA A 103 -13.65 1.26 -13.12
N GLU A 104 -13.09 0.13 -12.68
CA GLU A 104 -12.98 -1.09 -13.48
C GLU A 104 -14.05 -2.15 -13.16
N ILE A 105 -14.92 -1.90 -12.18
CA ILE A 105 -16.01 -2.82 -11.80
C ILE A 105 -16.86 -3.19 -13.03
N GLY A 106 -16.93 -4.50 -13.29
CA GLY A 106 -17.65 -5.09 -14.43
C GLY A 106 -16.91 -5.06 -15.78
N SER A 107 -15.72 -4.47 -15.83
CA SER A 107 -14.84 -4.48 -17.00
C SER A 107 -13.55 -5.30 -16.79
N SER A 108 -13.11 -5.44 -15.55
CA SER A 108 -11.93 -6.21 -15.13
C SER A 108 -12.25 -7.10 -13.92
N GLU A 109 -11.27 -7.91 -13.55
CA GLU A 109 -11.25 -8.71 -12.32
C GLU A 109 -9.98 -8.34 -11.52
N PRO A 110 -9.97 -8.49 -10.19
CA PRO A 110 -8.76 -8.32 -9.38
C PRO A 110 -7.54 -9.07 -9.96
N GLU A 111 -6.39 -8.40 -9.99
CA GLU A 111 -5.13 -9.00 -10.43
C GLU A 111 -4.70 -10.16 -9.52
N GLU A 112 -4.93 -10.00 -8.22
CA GLU A 112 -4.65 -11.01 -7.19
C GLU A 112 -5.89 -11.31 -6.35
N TRP A 113 -6.12 -12.61 -6.15
CA TRP A 113 -7.13 -13.13 -5.25
C TRP A 113 -6.46 -13.81 -4.05
N PHE A 114 -6.79 -13.36 -2.85
CA PHE A 114 -6.25 -13.86 -1.60
C PHE A 114 -7.34 -14.32 -0.63
N ASN A 115 -6.98 -15.15 0.33
CA ASN A 115 -7.93 -15.66 1.31
C ASN A 115 -8.26 -14.62 2.38
N PHE A 116 -9.51 -14.15 2.43
CA PHE A 116 -9.96 -13.12 3.37
C PHE A 116 -9.64 -13.46 4.82
N LYS A 117 -9.91 -14.70 5.25
CA LYS A 117 -9.67 -15.12 6.63
C LYS A 117 -8.18 -15.02 6.97
N SER A 118 -7.32 -15.60 6.13
CA SER A 118 -5.87 -15.57 6.36
C SER A 118 -5.34 -14.15 6.40
N TRP A 119 -5.77 -13.30 5.48
CA TRP A 119 -5.37 -11.89 5.42
C TRP A 119 -5.77 -11.11 6.68
N VAL A 120 -7.02 -11.23 7.13
CA VAL A 120 -7.48 -10.57 8.36
C VAL A 120 -6.79 -11.15 9.61
N GLU A 121 -6.57 -12.46 9.69
CA GLU A 121 -5.86 -13.09 10.83
C GLU A 121 -4.38 -12.67 10.92
N ASN A 122 -3.79 -12.25 9.80
CA ASN A 122 -2.45 -11.67 9.72
C ASN A 122 -2.42 -10.15 9.93
N GLY A 123 -3.55 -9.51 10.27
CA GLY A 123 -3.59 -8.08 10.59
C GLY A 123 -3.95 -7.18 9.40
N CYS A 124 -4.55 -7.73 8.34
CA CYS A 124 -4.89 -6.99 7.12
C CYS A 124 -3.65 -6.34 6.50
N GLU A 125 -2.53 -7.08 6.43
CA GLU A 125 -1.29 -6.62 5.81
C GLU A 125 -1.59 -6.13 4.39
N MET A 126 -1.38 -4.85 4.17
CA MET A 126 -1.38 -4.24 2.85
C MET A 126 0.08 -4.20 2.41
N ASP A 127 0.31 -4.36 1.11
CA ASP A 127 1.58 -3.89 0.57
C ASP A 127 1.60 -2.38 0.83
N ASP A 128 2.37 -1.97 1.84
CA ASP A 128 2.92 -0.65 1.88
C ASP A 128 3.67 -0.56 0.55
N GLU A 129 3.06 0.04 -0.47
CA GLU A 129 3.86 0.68 -1.50
C GLU A 129 4.75 1.62 -0.70
N GLU A 130 5.98 1.17 -0.40
CA GLU A 130 7.00 1.94 0.29
C GLU A 130 6.97 3.30 -0.37
N ASP A 131 6.35 4.26 0.31
CA ASP A 131 6.01 5.60 -0.13
C ASP A 131 6.82 5.94 -1.39
N ASP A 132 6.33 5.57 -2.59
CA ASP A 132 7.07 5.77 -3.85
C ASP A 132 6.93 7.23 -4.24
N THR A 133 7.27 8.08 -3.28
CA THR A 133 7.54 9.48 -3.41
C THR A 133 8.60 9.75 -4.48
N GLY A 134 9.29 8.70 -4.99
CA GLY A 134 10.42 8.78 -5.90
C GLY A 134 11.68 9.32 -5.23
N TYR A 135 11.65 9.52 -3.90
CA TYR A 135 12.77 10.03 -3.13
C TYR A 135 13.61 8.88 -2.58
N GLY A 136 14.92 9.11 -2.59
CA GLY A 136 15.90 8.22 -1.99
C GLY A 136 17.16 8.98 -1.66
N ASN A 137 18.25 8.23 -1.50
CA ASN A 137 19.55 8.76 -1.10
C ASN A 137 20.59 8.52 -2.20
N VAL A 138 21.57 9.42 -2.29
CA VAL A 138 22.76 9.24 -3.14
C VAL A 138 23.92 8.79 -2.28
N TYR A 139 24.55 7.70 -2.70
CA TYR A 139 25.69 7.08 -2.03
C TYR A 139 26.94 7.18 -2.90
N ILE A 140 28.10 7.44 -2.28
CA ILE A 140 29.40 7.07 -2.86
C ILE A 140 29.61 5.58 -2.59
N THR A 141 29.82 4.79 -3.64
CA THR A 141 29.98 3.33 -3.55
C THR A 141 31.39 2.85 -3.88
N LYS A 142 32.18 3.68 -4.57
CA LYS A 142 33.60 3.44 -4.84
C LYS A 142 34.36 4.76 -4.94
N LEU A 143 35.69 4.69 -4.82
CA LEU A 143 36.58 5.85 -4.90
C LEU A 143 37.53 5.73 -6.10
N PRO A 144 37.72 6.79 -6.89
CA PRO A 144 38.77 6.84 -7.90
C PRO A 144 40.15 7.10 -7.25
N ASP A 145 41.23 6.94 -8.02
CA ASP A 145 42.61 7.20 -7.56
C ASP A 145 42.80 8.67 -7.16
N GLU A 146 42.21 9.62 -7.91
CA GLU A 146 42.26 11.07 -7.65
C GLU A 146 41.28 11.50 -6.53
N LYS A 147 41.41 10.93 -5.33
CA LYS A 147 40.45 11.12 -4.22
C LYS A 147 40.17 12.59 -3.87
N LEU A 148 41.18 13.44 -3.72
CA LEU A 148 40.97 14.84 -3.31
C LEU A 148 40.18 15.65 -4.33
N LYS A 149 40.47 15.45 -5.63
CA LYS A 149 39.75 16.10 -6.72
C LYS A 149 38.32 15.60 -6.81
N PHE A 150 38.11 14.29 -6.67
CA PHE A 150 36.79 13.67 -6.60
C PHE A 150 35.94 14.28 -5.48
N LEU A 151 36.48 14.45 -4.27
CA LEU A 151 35.70 15.03 -3.16
C LEU A 151 35.40 16.52 -3.35
N ALA A 152 36.34 17.29 -3.90
CA ALA A 152 36.11 18.70 -4.21
C ALA A 152 34.99 18.87 -5.26
N GLU A 153 35.01 18.04 -6.30
CA GLU A 153 33.98 17.99 -7.34
C GLU A 153 32.63 17.52 -6.78
N THR A 154 32.61 16.45 -5.98
CA THR A 154 31.41 15.93 -5.32
C THR A 154 30.71 17.03 -4.52
N LYS A 155 31.46 17.72 -3.66
CA LYS A 155 30.91 18.81 -2.84
C LYS A 155 30.31 19.93 -3.68
N LYS A 156 30.98 20.29 -4.78
CA LYS A 156 30.52 21.37 -5.66
C LYS A 156 29.25 20.98 -6.40
N ILE A 157 29.20 19.79 -6.99
CA ILE A 157 28.08 19.34 -7.82
C ILE A 157 26.84 19.07 -6.97
N PHE A 158 27.00 18.38 -5.84
CA PHE A 158 25.91 18.07 -4.92
C PHE A 158 25.62 19.18 -3.90
N ALA A 159 26.32 20.33 -3.99
CA ALA A 159 26.17 21.48 -3.09
C ALA A 159 26.23 21.11 -1.60
N LEU A 160 27.16 20.22 -1.22
CA LEU A 160 27.25 19.67 0.12
C LEU A 160 27.73 20.73 1.14
N SER A 161 26.97 20.91 2.21
CA SER A 161 27.30 21.84 3.31
C SER A 161 28.38 21.30 4.27
N ILE A 162 28.66 19.99 4.23
CA ILE A 162 29.65 19.34 5.10
C ILE A 162 31.09 19.78 4.77
N SER A 163 31.95 19.84 5.78
CA SER A 163 33.35 20.18 5.59
C SER A 163 34.12 19.07 4.84
N THR A 164 35.18 19.44 4.13
CA THR A 164 35.97 18.45 3.36
C THR A 164 36.63 17.42 4.29
N GLY A 165 37.05 17.82 5.49
CA GLY A 165 37.63 16.91 6.48
C GLY A 165 36.61 15.92 7.06
N VAL A 166 35.34 16.32 7.21
CA VAL A 166 34.26 15.41 7.64
C VAL A 166 33.94 14.41 6.53
N LEU A 167 33.74 14.89 5.31
CA LEU A 167 33.49 14.01 4.16
C LEU A 167 34.63 13.02 3.93
N TYR A 168 35.89 13.46 4.05
CA TYR A 168 37.06 12.60 3.90
C TYR A 168 37.11 11.46 4.92
N LYS A 169 36.58 11.68 6.14
CA LYS A 169 36.46 10.61 7.14
C LYS A 169 35.33 9.64 6.79
N GLN A 170 34.18 10.15 6.35
CA GLN A 170 32.99 9.34 6.05
C GLN A 170 33.22 8.36 4.89
N ILE A 171 33.94 8.77 3.85
CA ILE A 171 34.22 7.90 2.68
C ILE A 171 35.15 6.71 2.97
N ASN A 172 35.79 6.64 4.15
CA ASN A 172 36.57 5.46 4.53
C ASN A 172 35.69 4.24 4.80
N THR A 173 34.38 4.46 4.98
CA THR A 173 33.37 3.41 5.11
C THR A 173 32.38 3.58 3.96
N LEU A 174 32.44 2.68 2.97
CA LEU A 174 31.51 2.67 1.84
C LEU A 174 30.44 1.59 2.05
N PRO A 175 29.18 1.80 1.58
CA PRO A 175 28.69 3.01 0.91
C PRO A 175 28.52 4.20 1.87
N CYS A 176 28.81 5.40 1.39
CA CYS A 176 28.70 6.64 2.15
C CYS A 176 27.57 7.51 1.58
N VAL A 177 26.53 7.78 2.36
CA VAL A 177 25.44 8.71 1.98
C VAL A 177 26.00 10.12 1.86
N ILE A 178 25.68 10.83 0.78
CA ILE A 178 26.06 12.23 0.57
C ILE A 178 24.88 13.18 0.39
N VAL A 179 23.75 12.68 -0.10
CA VAL A 179 22.50 13.44 -0.21
C VAL A 179 21.36 12.53 0.23
N GLN A 180 20.47 13.06 1.05
CA GLN A 180 19.24 12.38 1.46
C GLN A 180 18.04 13.05 0.83
N GLN A 181 16.95 12.29 0.68
CA GLN A 181 15.65 12.82 0.28
C GLN A 181 15.74 13.62 -1.03
N ILE A 182 16.22 12.95 -2.07
CA ILE A 182 16.33 13.50 -3.43
C ILE A 182 15.60 12.57 -4.41
N THR A 183 14.95 13.16 -5.42
CA THR A 183 14.31 12.36 -6.48
C THR A 183 15.34 11.65 -7.35
N GLU A 184 15.02 10.44 -7.83
CA GLU A 184 15.90 9.65 -8.72
C GLU A 184 16.37 10.48 -9.94
N SER A 185 15.45 11.15 -10.64
CA SER A 185 15.79 12.00 -11.80
C SER A 185 16.80 13.11 -11.47
N LYS A 186 16.69 13.74 -10.29
CA LYS A 186 17.63 14.79 -9.88
C LYS A 186 18.97 14.18 -9.46
N ALA A 187 18.96 13.03 -8.79
CA ALA A 187 20.16 12.28 -8.47
C ALA A 187 20.93 11.91 -9.75
N ASP A 188 20.25 11.37 -10.76
CA ASP A 188 20.84 10.99 -12.05
C ASP A 188 21.50 12.18 -12.74
N ILE A 189 20.80 13.32 -12.85
CA ILE A 189 21.37 14.54 -13.43
C ILE A 189 22.64 14.96 -12.70
N LEU A 190 22.67 14.91 -11.37
CA LEU A 190 23.82 15.29 -10.58
C LEU A 190 24.97 14.29 -10.73
N MET A 191 24.70 12.98 -10.69
CA MET A 191 25.71 11.93 -10.87
C MET A 191 26.37 12.01 -12.25
N GLN A 192 25.58 12.20 -13.32
CA GLN A 192 26.09 12.31 -14.70
C GLN A 192 26.87 13.59 -14.96
N LYS A 193 26.66 14.66 -14.17
CA LYS A 193 27.47 15.88 -14.24
C LYS A 193 28.87 15.72 -13.67
N THR A 194 29.12 14.66 -12.89
CA THR A 194 30.45 14.39 -12.33
C THR A 194 31.36 13.76 -13.38
N SER A 195 32.66 13.92 -13.19
CA SER A 195 33.69 13.21 -13.97
C SER A 195 33.75 11.70 -13.64
N TYR A 196 33.02 11.26 -12.61
CA TYR A 196 33.08 9.90 -12.06
C TYR A 196 31.69 9.31 -11.77
N PRO A 197 30.76 9.29 -12.75
CA PRO A 197 29.35 8.94 -12.51
C PRO A 197 29.19 7.54 -11.91
N LYS A 198 30.06 6.60 -12.31
CA LYS A 198 30.06 5.22 -11.80
C LYS A 198 30.36 5.14 -10.30
N CYS A 199 30.92 6.16 -9.66
CA CYS A 199 31.26 6.13 -8.24
C CYS A 199 30.06 6.36 -7.31
N TYR A 200 28.91 6.70 -7.88
CA TYR A 200 27.69 6.97 -7.15
C TYR A 200 26.63 5.92 -7.42
N LYS A 201 25.68 5.80 -6.50
CA LYS A 201 24.46 4.99 -6.67
C LYS A 201 23.30 5.69 -5.99
N PHE A 202 22.14 5.70 -6.63
CA PHE A 202 20.87 6.02 -5.99
C PHE A 202 20.31 4.77 -5.31
N GLY A 203 19.75 4.93 -4.12
CA GLY A 203 19.03 3.87 -3.43
C GLY A 203 17.86 4.46 -2.64
N LYS A 204 16.70 3.83 -2.78
CA LYS A 204 15.55 4.04 -1.89
C LYS A 204 15.91 3.50 -0.50
#